data_AF-A0A968IWR0-F1
#
_entry.id   AF-A0A968IWR0-F1
#
_cell.length_a   1.000
_cell.length_b   1.000
_cell.length_c   1.000
_cell.angle_alpha   90.00
_cell.angle_beta   90.00
_cell.angle_gamma   90.00
#
_symmetry.space_group_name_H-M   'P 1'
#
loop_
_entity.id
_entity.type
_entity.pdbx_description
1 polymer ?
#
loop_
_entity_poly.entity_id
_entity_poly.type
_entity_poly.pdbx_seq_one_letter_code
_entity_poly.pdbx_strand_id
1 'polypeptide(L)'
;MTDDEMLAFVEQHFPQAGFGQGQFVLEALGDGGTSRVRMPFQPTWLRPGPTVSGPAIMYLGDIGAWISVLKAVGPEPAATETF
;
A
#
# COMPACT_ATOMS: atom_id res chain seq x y z
N MET A 1 -0.14 2.33 -16.27
CA MET A 1 0.20 1.95 -14.90
C MET A 1 0.13 0.45 -14.74
N THR A 2 1.28 -0.17 -15.01
CA THR A 2 1.68 -1.50 -14.57
C THR A 2 2.01 -1.49 -13.08
N ASP A 3 2.29 -2.66 -12.51
CA ASP A 3 2.69 -2.82 -11.11
C ASP A 3 4.00 -2.08 -10.81
N ASP A 4 5.00 -2.21 -11.70
CA ASP A 4 6.29 -1.53 -11.57
C ASP A 4 6.16 -0.01 -11.67
N GLU A 5 5.32 0.49 -12.59
CA GLU A 5 5.04 1.92 -12.73
C GLU A 5 4.37 2.49 -11.46
N MET A 6 3.45 1.74 -10.86
CA MET A 6 2.81 2.12 -9.59
C MET A 6 3.82 2.16 -8.45
N LEU A 7 4.64 1.12 -8.31
CA LEU A 7 5.67 1.08 -7.27
C LEU A 7 6.66 2.23 -7.40
N ALA A 8 7.16 2.49 -8.60
CA ALA A 8 8.05 3.62 -8.86
C ALA A 8 7.41 4.96 -8.50
N PHE A 9 6.14 5.16 -8.87
CA PHE A 9 5.38 6.36 -8.52
C PHE A 9 5.24 6.52 -7.00
N VAL A 10 4.80 5.46 -6.30
CA VAL A 10 4.61 5.50 -4.85
C VAL A 10 5.92 5.74 -4.12
N GLU A 11 7.01 5.10 -4.52
CA GLU A 11 8.33 5.29 -3.90
C GLU A 11 8.87 6.71 -4.12
N GLN A 12 8.66 7.28 -5.31
CA GLN A 12 9.11 8.63 -5.64
C GLN A 12 8.33 9.71 -4.89
N HIS A 13 7.00 9.59 -4.83
CA HIS A 13 6.12 10.64 -4.32
C HIS A 13 5.71 10.44 -2.85
N PHE A 14 5.71 9.20 -2.38
CA PHE A 14 5.29 8.81 -1.02
C PHE A 14 6.28 7.81 -0.41
N PRO A 15 7.58 8.16 -0.27
CA PRO A 15 8.59 7.25 0.26
C PRO A 15 8.26 6.72 1.67
N GLN A 16 7.44 7.43 2.44
CA GLN A 16 6.93 7.03 3.75
C GLN A 16 5.83 5.95 3.71
N ALA A 17 5.31 5.60 2.54
CA ALA A 17 4.23 4.61 2.39
C ALA A 17 4.67 3.18 2.73
N GLY A 18 5.97 2.91 2.84
CA GLY A 18 6.49 1.61 3.32
C GLY A 18 6.84 0.60 2.23
N PHE A 19 6.56 0.88 0.95
CA PHE A 19 6.88 -0.04 -0.15
C PHE A 19 8.38 -0.18 -0.38
N GLY A 20 9.11 0.94 -0.49
CA GLY A 20 10.56 0.94 -0.69
C GLY A 20 11.37 0.36 0.49
N GLN A 21 10.77 0.30 1.68
CA GLN A 21 11.38 -0.32 2.88
C GLN A 21 10.96 -1.79 3.06
N GLY A 22 10.17 -2.35 2.13
CA GLY A 22 9.68 -3.72 2.21
C GLY A 22 8.64 -3.96 3.31
N GLN A 23 8.02 -2.91 3.85
CA GLN A 23 6.91 -3.02 4.79
C GLN A 23 5.64 -3.53 4.09
N PHE A 24 5.49 -3.19 2.81
CA PHE A 24 4.45 -3.70 1.93
C PHE A 24 5.05 -4.19 0.61
N VAL A 25 4.37 -5.13 -0.01
CA VAL A 25 4.69 -5.67 -1.33
C VAL A 25 3.44 -5.57 -2.18
N LEU A 26 3.54 -4.87 -3.32
CA LEU A 26 2.52 -4.91 -4.35
C LEU A 26 2.67 -6.23 -5.12
N GLU A 27 1.67 -7.10 -5.05
CA GLU A 27 1.71 -8.40 -5.72
C GLU A 27 1.04 -8.38 -7.09
N ALA A 28 -0.01 -7.57 -7.24
CA ALA A 28 -0.73 -7.39 -8.49
C ALA A 28 -1.61 -6.15 -8.47
N LEU A 29 -1.69 -5.44 -9.59
CA LEU A 29 -2.81 -4.57 -9.92
C LEU A 29 -3.73 -5.29 -10.91
N GLY A 30 -5.03 -5.12 -10.74
CA GLY A 30 -6.03 -5.64 -11.66
C GLY A 30 -6.88 -4.54 -12.28
N ASP A 31 -7.79 -4.97 -13.15
CA ASP A 31 -8.77 -4.08 -13.76
C ASP A 31 -9.75 -3.54 -12.71
N GLY A 32 -10.42 -2.44 -13.05
CA GLY A 32 -11.45 -1.84 -12.21
C GLY A 32 -10.94 -1.25 -10.89
N GLY A 33 -9.65 -0.97 -10.79
CA GLY A 33 -9.05 -0.44 -9.55
C GLY A 33 -8.79 -1.50 -8.49
N THR A 34 -8.68 -2.77 -8.84
CA THR A 34 -8.34 -3.82 -7.87
C THR A 34 -6.84 -3.85 -7.60
N SER A 35 -6.46 -4.15 -6.35
CA SER A 35 -5.06 -4.37 -5.99
C SER A 35 -4.90 -5.53 -5.00
N ARG A 36 -3.74 -6.18 -5.06
CA ARG A 36 -3.29 -7.16 -4.09
C ARG A 36 -2.01 -6.65 -3.45
N VAL A 37 -2.10 -6.35 -2.16
CA VAL A 37 -0.97 -5.92 -1.34
C VAL A 37 -0.74 -6.95 -0.25
N ARG A 38 0.53 -7.27 0.02
CA ARG A 38 0.96 -8.10 1.13
C ARG A 38 1.81 -7.29 2.10
N MET A 39 1.53 -7.41 3.38
CA MET A 39 2.41 -6.95 4.46
C MET A 39 3.25 -8.14 4.94
N PRO A 40 4.58 -8.15 4.76
CA PRO A 40 5.43 -9.20 5.30
C PRO A 40 5.26 -9.31 6.82
N PHE A 41 5.19 -10.54 7.31
CA PHE A 41 4.99 -10.79 8.74
C PHE A 41 6.18 -10.27 9.55
N GLN A 42 5.87 -9.57 10.64
CA GLN A 42 6.82 -9.20 11.68
C GLN A 42 6.19 -9.45 13.06
N PRO A 43 6.95 -9.93 14.05
CA PRO A 43 6.42 -10.19 15.40
C PRO A 43 5.79 -8.97 16.07
N THR A 44 6.22 -7.76 15.71
CA THR A 44 5.67 -6.48 16.16
C THR A 44 4.21 -6.27 15.79
N TRP A 45 3.69 -6.99 14.79
CA TRP A 45 2.30 -6.90 14.35
C TRP A 45 1.36 -7.83 15.11
N LEU A 46 1.84 -8.59 16.08
CA LEU A 46 1.02 -9.47 16.90
C LEU A 46 0.32 -8.71 18.02
N ARG A 47 -0.85 -9.20 18.42
CA ARG A 47 -1.42 -8.93 19.76
C ARG A 47 -0.82 -9.92 20.77
N PRO A 48 -1.08 -9.81 22.08
CA PRO A 48 -0.77 -10.89 23.01
C PRO A 48 -1.40 -12.22 22.53
N GLY A 49 -0.56 -13.16 22.08
CA GLY A 49 -0.97 -14.42 21.43
C GLY A 49 -0.48 -14.58 19.97
N PRO A 50 -0.83 -15.67 19.27
CA PRO A 50 -0.26 -16.03 17.97
C PRO A 50 -1.01 -15.41 16.76
N THR A 51 -1.71 -14.29 16.94
CA THR A 51 -2.59 -13.72 15.90
C THR A 51 -2.21 -12.30 15.55
N VAL A 52 -2.34 -11.95 14.27
CA VAL A 52 -2.15 -10.58 13.76
C VAL A 52 -3.08 -9.60 14.51
N SER A 53 -2.53 -8.45 14.88
CA SER A 53 -3.25 -7.40 15.59
C SER A 53 -4.26 -6.69 14.67
N GLY A 54 -5.35 -6.19 15.26
CA GLY A 54 -6.33 -5.37 14.55
C GLY A 54 -5.71 -4.14 13.86
N PRO A 55 -4.81 -3.37 14.52
CA PRO A 55 -4.12 -2.26 13.89
C PRO A 55 -3.33 -2.65 12.63
N ALA A 56 -2.65 -3.80 12.64
CA ALA A 56 -1.92 -4.28 11.48
C ALA A 56 -2.87 -4.65 10.31
N ILE A 57 -4.03 -5.26 10.61
CA ILE A 57 -5.06 -5.56 9.60
C ILE A 57 -5.64 -4.26 9.01
N MET A 58 -5.99 -3.29 9.86
CA MET A 58 -6.52 -2.00 9.42
C MET A 58 -5.52 -1.25 8.55
N TYR A 59 -4.23 -1.28 8.92
CA TYR A 59 -3.18 -0.63 8.15
C TYR A 59 -2.99 -1.27 6.77
N LEU A 60 -2.97 -2.60 6.69
CA LEU A 60 -2.94 -3.29 5.40
C LEU A 60 -4.20 -3.00 4.57
N GLY A 61 -5.36 -2.92 5.20
CA GLY A 61 -6.62 -2.57 4.54
C GLY A 61 -6.61 -1.16 3.95
N ASP A 62 -6.14 -0.18 4.72
CA ASP A 62 -5.99 1.22 4.27
C ASP A 62 -5.04 1.33 3.08
N ILE A 63 -3.85 0.72 3.17
CA ILE A 63 -2.88 0.72 2.06
C ILE A 63 -3.44 0.03 0.81
N GLY A 64 -4.11 -1.11 0.96
CA GLY A 64 -4.74 -1.79 -0.18
C GLY A 64 -5.85 -0.95 -0.82
N ALA A 65 -6.68 -0.29 -0.03
CA ALA A 65 -7.71 0.62 -0.54
C ALA A 65 -7.10 1.83 -1.25
N TRP A 66 -6.06 2.43 -0.68
CA TRP A 66 -5.37 3.56 -1.28
C TRP A 66 -4.75 3.23 -2.65
N ILE A 67 -4.03 2.11 -2.76
CA ILE A 67 -3.47 1.66 -4.05
C ILE A 67 -4.57 1.37 -5.08
N SER A 68 -5.69 0.79 -4.63
CA SER A 68 -6.86 0.52 -5.47
C SER A 68 -7.45 1.82 -6.06
N VAL A 69 -7.57 2.87 -5.23
CA VAL A 69 -8.04 4.19 -5.64
C VAL A 69 -7.04 4.85 -6.59
N LEU A 70 -5.74 4.82 -6.29
CA LEU A 70 -4.70 5.34 -7.19
C LEU A 70 -4.72 4.65 -8.55
N LYS A 71 -4.97 3.34 -8.59
CA LYS A 71 -5.11 2.60 -9.85
C LYS A 71 -6.36 3.01 -10.64
N ALA A 72 -7.47 3.27 -9.96
CA ALA A 72 -8.73 3.67 -10.60
C ALA A 72 -8.71 5.11 -11.14
N VAL A 73 -8.16 6.06 -10.37
CA VAL A 73 -8.17 7.49 -10.71
C VAL A 73 -6.95 7.87 -11.57
N GLY A 74 -5.85 7.13 -11.46
CA GLY A 74 -4.57 7.48 -12.05
C GLY A 74 -3.76 8.42 -11.15
N PRO A 75 -2.47 8.65 -11.47
CA PRO A 75 -1.61 9.57 -10.74
C PRO A 75 -1.99 11.01 -11.05
N GLU A 76 -3.04 11.52 -10.41
CA GLU A 76 -3.41 12.93 -10.51
C GLU A 76 -2.56 13.75 -9.52
N PRO A 77 -1.90 14.85 -9.93
CA PRO A 77 -1.06 15.68 -9.06
C PRO A 77 -1.82 16.40 -7.92
N ALA A 78 -3.14 16.25 -7.82
CA ALA A 78 -3.99 17.04 -6.93
C ALA A 78 -3.97 16.59 -5.46
N ALA A 79 -3.29 15.49 -5.12
CA ALA A 79 -3.14 15.04 -3.72
C ALA A 79 -1.83 15.50 -3.06
N THR A 80 -1.05 16.36 -3.74
CA THR A 80 0.16 16.99 -3.20
C THR A 80 0.04 18.51 -3.29
N GLU A 81 -1.03 19.10 -2.75
CA GLU A 81 -0.94 20.49 -2.32
C GLU A 81 -0.18 20.53 -1.00
N THR A 82 1.02 21.11 -1.08
CA THR A 82 1.91 21.43 0.03
C THR A 82 1.12 22.15 1.14
N PHE A 83 1.07 21.57 2.34
CA PHE A 83 0.68 22.28 3.57
C PHE A 83 1.93 22.63 4.38
#